data_AF-A0A0C3MK81-F1
#
_entry.id   AF-A0A0C3MK81-F1
#
_cell.length_a   1.000
_cell.length_b   1.000
_cell.length_c   1.000
_cell.angle_alpha   90.00
_cell.angle_beta   90.00
_cell.angle_gamma   90.00
#
_symmetry.space_group_name_H-M   'P 1'
#
loop_
_entity.id
_entity.type
_entity.pdbx_description
1 polymer ?
#
loop_
_entity_poly.entity_id
_entity_poly.type
_entity_poly.pdbx_seq_one_letter_code
_entity_poly.pdbx_strand_id
1 'polypeptide(L)'
;MACILLSVSCGSREATYEGYVKDAETGDPLADVKVYTFDPESKKKESIQTDPSGFYRLPVLKLKKSAEIRYSIVGYKRKSQEIDTIKRGIKRGKGRIVLPDVLLNIDTVKQVIYRGKVKDAETGEPLSGVGVTCMNIRISTTSTCGNYLVSFVGGNKRQKMVFTKSGYAKVSIDTVLQSLGRIMNAPDLLMQKEASDKE
;
A
#
# COMPACT_ATOMS: atom_id res chain seq x y z
N MET A 1 -33.71 20.83 -35.92
CA MET A 1 -32.59 21.70 -35.50
C MET A 1 -32.14 21.20 -34.13
N ALA A 2 -31.16 20.29 -34.10
CA ALA A 2 -30.72 19.65 -32.87
C ALA A 2 -29.52 20.43 -32.30
N CYS A 3 -29.73 21.10 -31.17
CA CYS A 3 -28.65 21.67 -30.38
C CYS A 3 -27.88 20.52 -29.72
N ILE A 4 -26.75 20.16 -30.32
CA ILE A 4 -25.72 19.34 -29.68
C ILE A 4 -25.14 20.19 -28.54
N LEU A 5 -25.51 19.86 -27.29
CA LEU A 5 -24.75 20.28 -26.12
C LEU A 5 -23.41 19.53 -26.17
N LEU A 6 -22.43 20.11 -26.85
CA LEU A 6 -21.02 19.83 -26.58
C LEU A 6 -20.78 20.21 -25.12
N SER A 7 -20.88 19.23 -24.22
CA SER A 7 -20.25 19.35 -22.91
C SER A 7 -18.74 19.38 -23.16
N VAL A 8 -18.21 20.59 -23.31
CA VAL A 8 -16.78 20.84 -23.27
C VAL A 8 -16.32 20.39 -21.89
N SER A 9 -15.79 19.17 -21.81
CA SER A 9 -14.96 18.78 -20.68
C SER A 9 -13.74 19.69 -20.72
N CYS A 10 -13.81 20.76 -19.93
CA CYS A 10 -12.69 21.65 -19.70
C CYS A 10 -11.61 20.80 -19.01
N GLY A 11 -10.69 20.26 -19.81
CA GLY A 11 -9.62 19.40 -19.32
C GLY A 11 -8.93 20.06 -18.13
N SER A 12 -8.91 19.38 -16.99
CA SER A 12 -8.28 19.88 -15.78
C SER A 12 -6.84 20.30 -16.10
N ARG A 13 -6.50 21.57 -15.84
CA ARG A 13 -5.15 22.14 -16.01
C ARG A 13 -4.18 21.63 -14.91
N GLU A 14 -4.41 20.45 -14.36
CA GLU A 14 -3.67 19.92 -13.23
C GLU A 14 -2.40 19.22 -13.73
N ALA A 15 -1.32 19.35 -12.97
CA ALA A 15 -0.14 18.51 -13.18
C ALA A 15 -0.27 17.24 -12.34
N THR A 16 0.40 16.16 -12.73
CA THR A 16 0.43 14.92 -11.96
C THR A 16 1.86 14.56 -11.58
N TYR A 17 2.06 14.12 -10.34
CA TYR A 17 3.23 13.32 -9.97
C TYR A 17 2.91 11.86 -10.16
N GLU A 18 3.76 11.15 -10.91
CA GLU A 18 3.59 9.74 -11.21
C GLU A 18 4.85 8.97 -10.87
N GLY A 19 4.68 7.74 -10.43
CA GLY A 19 5.79 6.84 -10.13
C GLY A 19 5.31 5.54 -9.54
N TYR A 20 6.27 4.74 -9.07
CA TYR A 20 6.01 3.46 -8.44
C TYR A 20 6.55 3.45 -7.02
N VAL A 21 5.87 2.73 -6.13
CA VAL A 21 6.35 2.43 -4.78
C VAL A 21 6.60 0.94 -4.66
N LYS A 22 7.77 0.57 -4.13
CA LYS A 22 8.22 -0.83 -4.01
C LYS A 22 8.76 -1.11 -2.61
N ASP A 23 8.69 -2.38 -2.22
CA ASP A 23 9.37 -2.88 -1.04
C ASP A 23 10.88 -2.80 -1.27
N ALA A 24 11.61 -2.18 -0.34
CA ALA A 24 13.05 -1.97 -0.50
C ALA A 24 13.86 -3.28 -0.41
N GLU A 25 13.33 -4.31 0.25
CA GLU A 25 14.02 -5.59 0.45
C GLU A 25 13.72 -6.57 -0.69
N THR A 26 12.44 -6.70 -1.09
CA THR A 26 12.06 -7.69 -2.13
C THR A 26 12.01 -7.10 -3.54
N GLY A 27 11.87 -5.78 -3.66
CA GLY A 27 11.62 -5.11 -4.95
C GLY A 27 10.18 -5.22 -5.45
N ASP A 28 9.31 -5.92 -4.72
CA ASP A 28 7.90 -6.10 -5.11
C ASP A 28 7.14 -4.78 -5.08
N PRO A 29 6.15 -4.59 -5.97
CA PRO A 29 5.28 -3.43 -5.91
C PRO A 29 4.46 -3.38 -4.62
N LEU A 30 4.33 -2.19 -4.04
CA LEU A 30 3.51 -1.95 -2.85
C LEU A 30 2.20 -1.27 -3.23
N ALA A 31 1.12 -2.02 -3.13
CA ALA A 31 -0.24 -1.49 -3.25
C ALA A 31 -0.70 -0.78 -1.97
N ASP A 32 -1.74 0.04 -2.09
CA ASP A 32 -2.44 0.71 -0.99
C ASP A 32 -1.57 1.74 -0.22
N VAL A 33 -0.37 2.06 -0.70
CA VAL A 33 0.51 3.06 -0.11
C VAL A 33 -0.13 4.42 -0.27
N LYS A 34 -0.35 5.12 0.85
CA LYS A 34 -0.86 6.48 0.82
C LYS A 34 0.25 7.42 0.34
N VAL A 35 0.04 8.02 -0.82
CA VAL A 35 0.89 9.05 -1.42
C VAL A 35 0.19 10.38 -1.27
N TYR A 36 0.86 11.38 -0.70
CA TYR A 36 0.21 12.67 -0.45
C TYR A 36 1.19 13.84 -0.45
N THR A 37 0.66 15.01 -0.75
CA THR A 37 1.37 16.29 -0.58
C THR A 37 0.51 17.23 0.27
N PHE A 38 1.17 18.18 0.92
CA PHE A 38 0.51 19.19 1.74
C PHE A 38 0.99 20.57 1.29
N ASP A 39 0.05 21.42 0.93
CA ASP A 39 0.33 22.83 0.65
C ASP A 39 0.09 23.65 1.92
N PRO A 40 1.15 24.18 2.57
CA PRO A 40 0.99 24.95 3.80
C PRO A 40 0.26 26.28 3.61
N GLU A 41 0.31 26.88 2.42
CA GLU A 41 -0.35 28.18 2.14
C GLU A 41 -1.87 28.00 2.02
N SER A 42 -2.30 27.02 1.23
CA SER A 42 -3.72 26.75 1.04
C SER A 42 -4.31 25.80 2.09
N LYS A 43 -3.47 25.22 2.95
CA LYS A 43 -3.78 24.13 3.90
C LYS A 43 -4.45 22.92 3.25
N LYS A 44 -4.32 22.76 1.93
CA LYS A 44 -4.90 21.65 1.18
C LYS A 44 -3.97 20.45 1.19
N LYS A 45 -4.58 19.27 1.23
CA LYS A 45 -3.90 17.99 1.12
C LYS A 45 -4.48 17.24 -0.07
N GLU A 46 -3.62 16.90 -1.01
CA GLU A 46 -3.95 15.96 -2.08
C GLU A 46 -3.41 14.58 -1.67
N SER A 47 -4.21 13.53 -1.85
CA SER A 47 -3.77 12.17 -1.54
C SER A 47 -4.42 11.12 -2.41
N ILE A 48 -3.66 10.07 -2.72
CA ILE A 48 -4.10 8.88 -3.44
C ILE A 48 -3.50 7.63 -2.78
N GLN A 49 -3.92 6.45 -3.21
CA GLN A 49 -3.26 5.19 -2.88
C GLN A 49 -2.64 4.58 -4.13
N THR A 50 -1.53 3.87 -3.98
CA THR A 50 -0.96 3.09 -5.07
C THR A 50 -1.87 1.93 -5.46
N ASP A 51 -1.88 1.61 -6.75
CA ASP A 51 -2.60 0.47 -7.29
C ASP A 51 -1.82 -0.86 -7.06
N PRO A 52 -2.35 -2.03 -7.48
CA PRO A 52 -1.67 -3.32 -7.33
C PRO A 52 -0.27 -3.41 -7.97
N SER A 53 0.01 -2.61 -9.00
CA SER A 53 1.34 -2.52 -9.62
C SER A 53 2.30 -1.59 -8.86
N GLY A 54 1.84 -1.00 -7.75
CA GLY A 54 2.57 -0.01 -6.97
C GLY A 54 2.56 1.37 -7.61
N PHE A 55 1.82 1.57 -8.71
CA PHE A 55 1.77 2.83 -9.44
C PHE A 55 0.88 3.85 -8.70
N TYR A 56 1.28 5.12 -8.74
CA TYR A 56 0.43 6.24 -8.33
C TYR A 56 0.40 7.34 -9.39
N ARG A 57 -0.71 8.06 -9.42
CA ARG A 57 -0.88 9.33 -10.13
C ARG A 57 -1.52 10.34 -9.19
N LEU A 58 -0.70 11.19 -8.58
CA LEU A 58 -1.13 12.22 -7.64
C LEU A 58 -1.39 13.54 -8.39
N PRO A 59 -2.65 13.97 -8.57
CA PRO A 59 -2.94 15.28 -9.14
C PRO A 59 -2.52 16.41 -8.19
N VAL A 60 -2.03 17.50 -8.77
CA VAL A 60 -1.70 18.72 -8.04
C VAL A 60 -2.25 19.96 -8.74
N LEU A 61 -2.93 20.79 -7.96
CA LEU A 61 -3.62 21.99 -8.43
C LEU A 61 -2.66 23.06 -8.95
N LYS A 62 -1.48 23.19 -8.31
CA LYS A 62 -0.44 24.16 -8.68
C LYS A 62 0.94 23.56 -8.46
N LEU A 63 1.77 23.57 -9.50
CA LEU A 63 3.19 23.23 -9.36
C LEU A 63 3.93 24.37 -8.69
N LYS A 64 4.58 24.06 -7.58
CA LYS A 64 5.49 24.96 -6.87
C LYS A 64 6.93 24.66 -7.26
N LYS A 65 7.83 25.64 -7.04
CA LYS A 65 9.27 25.49 -7.29
C LYS A 65 9.86 24.31 -6.52
N SER A 66 9.39 24.12 -5.29
CA SER A 66 9.66 22.96 -4.46
C SER A 66 8.36 22.35 -3.95
N ALA A 67 8.29 21.02 -3.88
CA ALA A 67 7.19 20.29 -3.27
C ALA A 67 7.72 19.09 -2.48
N GLU A 68 7.06 18.74 -1.38
CA GLU A 68 7.34 17.50 -0.64
C GLU A 68 6.23 16.49 -0.93
N ILE A 69 6.62 15.28 -1.36
CA ILE A 69 5.72 14.15 -1.52
C ILE A 69 6.04 13.15 -0.41
N ARG A 70 5.00 12.72 0.31
CA ARG A 70 5.10 11.81 1.44
C ARG A 70 4.43 10.49 1.11
N TYR A 71 5.03 9.42 1.60
CA TYR A 71 4.63 8.04 1.37
C TYR A 71 4.45 7.34 2.72
N SER A 72 3.30 6.72 2.94
CA SER A 72 3.03 6.00 4.18
C SER A 72 2.11 4.79 3.98
N ILE A 73 2.49 3.68 4.57
CA ILE A 73 1.68 2.48 4.73
C ILE A 73 2.03 1.85 6.09
N VAL A 74 1.08 1.14 6.70
CA VAL A 74 1.29 0.49 8.00
C VAL A 74 2.46 -0.51 7.90
N GLY A 75 3.32 -0.54 8.91
CA GLY A 75 4.47 -1.45 8.98
C GLY A 75 5.73 -0.97 8.25
N TYR A 76 5.67 0.14 7.51
CA TYR A 76 6.81 0.71 6.80
C TYR A 76 7.22 2.07 7.38
N LYS A 77 8.51 2.37 7.30
CA LYS A 77 9.04 3.70 7.61
C LYS A 77 8.45 4.71 6.65
N ARG A 78 7.90 5.80 7.19
CA ARG A 78 7.46 6.93 6.38
C ARG A 78 8.64 7.50 5.59
N LYS A 79 8.40 7.86 4.35
CA LYS A 79 9.40 8.49 3.49
C LYS A 79 8.86 9.79 2.92
N SER A 80 9.75 10.77 2.81
CA SER A 80 9.49 12.04 2.15
C SER A 80 10.48 12.23 1.02
N GLN A 81 10.03 12.83 -0.06
CA GLN A 81 10.86 13.19 -1.21
C GLN A 81 10.61 14.66 -1.56
N GLU A 82 11.67 15.46 -1.52
CA GLU A 82 11.62 16.83 -2.03
C GLU A 82 11.83 16.84 -3.54
N ILE A 83 10.97 17.59 -4.25
CA ILE A 83 11.00 17.75 -5.69
C ILE A 83 11.30 19.22 -6.00
N ASP A 84 12.46 19.49 -6.59
CA ASP A 84 12.77 20.77 -7.23
C ASP A 84 12.29 20.71 -8.69
N THR A 85 11.18 21.40 -8.97
CA THR A 85 10.54 21.37 -10.29
C THR A 85 11.32 22.18 -11.33
N ILE A 86 12.17 23.12 -10.91
CA ILE A 86 12.97 23.98 -11.79
C ILE A 86 14.20 23.22 -12.31
N LYS A 87 14.94 22.54 -11.42
CA LYS A 87 16.16 21.80 -11.81
C LYS A 87 15.89 20.60 -12.72
N ARG A 88 14.66 20.07 -12.71
CA ARG A 88 14.25 18.95 -13.56
C ARG A 88 13.82 19.34 -14.98
N GLY A 89 13.97 20.61 -15.38
CA GLY A 89 13.64 21.06 -16.74
C GLY A 89 12.14 20.99 -17.07
N ILE A 90 11.26 20.96 -16.05
CA ILE A 90 9.80 20.89 -16.20
C ILE A 90 9.30 22.29 -16.61
N LYS A 91 9.54 22.65 -17.88
CA LYS A 91 9.36 24.02 -18.41
C LYS A 91 7.90 24.49 -18.54
N ARG A 92 6.90 23.64 -18.29
CA ARG A 92 5.49 24.02 -18.44
C ARG A 92 4.67 23.41 -17.32
N GLY A 93 4.05 24.26 -16.52
CA GLY A 93 3.30 23.93 -15.30
C GLY A 93 1.99 23.17 -15.53
N LYS A 94 1.97 22.20 -16.45
CA LYS A 94 0.86 21.29 -16.79
C LYS A 94 1.43 19.98 -17.31
N GLY A 95 0.79 18.86 -16.97
CA GLY A 95 1.13 17.56 -17.52
C GLY A 95 1.83 16.63 -16.53
N ARG A 96 2.44 15.59 -17.07
CA ARG A 96 2.88 14.39 -16.36
C ARG A 96 4.31 14.49 -15.88
N ILE A 97 4.53 14.43 -14.57
CA ILE A 97 5.86 14.44 -13.95
C ILE A 97 6.17 13.03 -13.43
N VAL A 98 7.01 12.32 -14.17
CA VAL A 98 7.44 10.97 -13.78
C VAL A 98 8.61 11.07 -12.80
N LEU A 99 8.47 10.39 -11.67
CA LEU A 99 9.44 10.33 -10.58
C LEU A 99 10.12 8.95 -10.57
N PRO A 100 11.37 8.85 -10.08
CA PRO A 100 12.01 7.56 -9.83
C PRO A 100 11.22 6.72 -8.83
N ASP A 101 11.42 5.41 -8.91
CA ASP A 101 10.83 4.46 -7.97
C ASP A 101 11.17 4.80 -6.52
N VAL A 102 10.16 4.69 -5.66
CA VAL A 102 10.28 4.94 -4.22
C VAL A 102 10.35 3.61 -3.49
N LEU A 103 11.54 3.31 -2.97
CA LEU A 103 11.75 2.15 -2.11
C LEU A 103 11.35 2.48 -0.66
N LEU A 104 10.43 1.72 -0.07
CA LEU A 104 10.05 1.81 1.34
C LEU A 104 10.65 0.66 2.13
N ASN A 105 11.23 0.99 3.28
CA ASN A 105 11.79 0.01 4.21
C ASN A 105 10.76 -0.32 5.28
N ILE A 106 10.62 -1.59 5.62
CA ILE A 106 9.85 -2.03 6.78
C ILE A 106 10.42 -1.39 8.05
N ASP A 107 9.55 -0.97 8.96
CA ASP A 107 9.95 -0.46 10.26
C ASP A 107 10.16 -1.60 11.26
N THR A 108 11.40 -2.04 11.41
CA THR A 108 11.78 -3.17 12.29
C THR A 108 12.18 -2.75 13.70
N VAL A 109 12.15 -1.44 14.02
CA VAL A 109 12.71 -0.95 15.28
C VAL A 109 11.93 -1.50 16.47
N LYS A 110 12.58 -2.33 17.30
CA LYS A 110 12.02 -2.99 18.49
C LYS A 110 10.83 -3.92 18.21
N GLN A 111 10.69 -4.42 16.98
CA GLN A 111 9.61 -5.32 16.59
C GLN A 111 10.17 -6.56 15.89
N VAL A 112 9.45 -7.68 15.98
CA VAL A 112 9.57 -8.78 15.02
C VAL A 112 8.52 -8.55 13.95
N ILE A 113 8.93 -8.61 12.69
CA ILE A 113 8.01 -8.48 11.57
C ILE A 113 7.75 -9.85 10.98
N TYR A 114 6.48 -10.21 10.82
CA TYR A 114 6.06 -11.41 10.12
C TYR A 114 5.25 -10.99 8.90
N ARG A 115 5.79 -11.27 7.70
CA ARG A 115 5.14 -10.90 6.44
C ARG A 115 4.85 -12.12 5.59
N GLY A 116 3.80 -12.04 4.79
CA GLY A 116 3.44 -13.10 3.86
C GLY A 116 2.33 -12.65 2.93
N LYS A 117 1.77 -13.62 2.22
CA LYS A 117 0.67 -13.41 1.28
C LYS A 117 -0.43 -14.42 1.52
N VAL A 118 -1.67 -14.00 1.33
CA VAL A 118 -2.84 -14.87 1.37
C VAL A 118 -3.43 -14.97 -0.02
N LYS A 119 -3.77 -16.19 -0.45
CA LYS A 119 -4.36 -16.51 -1.74
C LYS A 119 -5.60 -17.39 -1.58
N ASP A 120 -6.47 -17.30 -2.57
CA ASP A 120 -7.56 -18.25 -2.75
C ASP A 120 -6.95 -19.60 -3.13
N ALA A 121 -7.34 -20.65 -2.42
CA ALA A 121 -6.79 -21.98 -2.62
C ALA A 121 -7.19 -22.60 -3.98
N GLU A 122 -8.33 -22.20 -4.53
CA GLU A 122 -8.88 -22.72 -5.77
C GLU A 122 -8.32 -21.96 -6.99
N THR A 123 -8.38 -20.62 -6.95
CA THR A 123 -7.96 -19.79 -8.10
C THR A 123 -6.49 -19.41 -8.07
N GLY A 124 -5.84 -19.49 -6.90
CA GLY A 124 -4.49 -18.96 -6.69
C GLY A 124 -4.39 -17.43 -6.66
N GLU A 125 -5.52 -16.73 -6.79
CA GLU A 125 -5.57 -15.26 -6.79
C GLU A 125 -5.31 -14.69 -5.39
N PRO A 126 -4.69 -13.50 -5.28
CA PRO A 126 -4.47 -12.86 -4.00
C PRO A 126 -5.79 -12.49 -3.30
N LEU A 127 -5.88 -12.75 -1.99
CA LEU A 127 -7.03 -12.36 -1.19
C LEU A 127 -6.77 -11.08 -0.43
N SER A 128 -7.46 -10.01 -0.84
CA SER A 128 -7.50 -8.74 -0.11
C SER A 128 -8.47 -8.76 1.07
N GLY A 129 -8.21 -7.94 2.09
CA GLY A 129 -9.15 -7.74 3.20
C GLY A 129 -9.18 -8.86 4.24
N VAL A 130 -8.33 -9.89 4.12
CA VAL A 130 -8.22 -10.98 5.10
C VAL A 130 -7.74 -10.39 6.42
N GLY A 131 -8.54 -10.56 7.47
CA GLY A 131 -8.18 -10.13 8.80
C GLY A 131 -7.17 -11.08 9.42
N VAL A 132 -6.08 -10.53 9.95
CA VAL A 132 -5.11 -11.27 10.74
C VAL A 132 -5.31 -10.89 12.19
N THR A 133 -5.65 -11.87 13.02
CA THR A 133 -5.79 -11.70 14.46
C THR A 133 -4.74 -12.50 15.21
N CYS A 134 -4.26 -11.99 16.33
CA CYS A 134 -3.43 -12.71 17.29
C CYS A 134 -3.97 -12.42 18.68
N MET A 135 -4.08 -13.46 19.53
CA MET A 135 -4.70 -13.33 20.86
C MET A 135 -6.11 -12.66 20.80
N ASN A 136 -6.89 -12.95 19.76
CA ASN A 136 -8.21 -12.37 19.47
C ASN A 136 -8.24 -10.85 19.18
N ILE A 137 -7.08 -10.22 18.98
CA ILE A 137 -6.97 -8.82 18.56
C ILE A 137 -6.63 -8.77 17.07
N ARG A 138 -7.37 -7.98 16.28
CA ARG A 138 -7.01 -7.74 14.86
C ARG A 138 -5.80 -6.82 14.80
N ILE A 139 -4.73 -7.30 14.17
CA ILE A 139 -3.43 -6.61 14.13
C ILE A 139 -3.02 -6.24 12.70
N SER A 140 -3.64 -6.86 11.69
CA SER A 140 -3.36 -6.55 10.29
C SER A 140 -4.52 -6.94 9.37
N THR A 141 -4.45 -6.48 8.13
CA THR A 141 -5.36 -6.83 7.03
C THR A 141 -4.55 -6.97 5.75
N THR A 142 -4.86 -7.95 4.91
CA THR A 142 -4.17 -8.09 3.63
C THR A 142 -4.49 -6.95 2.66
N SER A 143 -3.48 -6.49 1.92
CA SER A 143 -3.60 -5.48 0.87
C SER A 143 -4.38 -6.01 -0.34
N THR A 144 -4.63 -5.16 -1.32
CA THR A 144 -5.20 -5.55 -2.63
C THR A 144 -4.40 -6.63 -3.35
N CYS A 145 -3.09 -6.72 -3.09
CA CYS A 145 -2.20 -7.78 -3.61
C CYS A 145 -2.12 -9.02 -2.70
N GLY A 146 -2.95 -9.11 -1.66
CA GLY A 146 -2.99 -10.23 -0.71
C GLY A 146 -1.85 -10.24 0.31
N ASN A 147 -0.98 -9.22 0.31
CA ASN A 147 0.17 -9.16 1.20
C ASN A 147 -0.28 -8.71 2.59
N TYR A 148 0.28 -9.29 3.65
CA TYR A 148 0.11 -8.82 5.02
C TYR A 148 1.47 -8.61 5.68
N LEU A 149 1.48 -7.68 6.62
CA LEU A 149 2.61 -7.40 7.50
C LEU A 149 2.07 -7.31 8.92
N VAL A 150 2.64 -8.12 9.82
CA VAL A 150 2.30 -8.17 11.24
C VAL A 150 3.52 -7.80 12.05
N SER A 151 3.34 -6.89 13.01
CA SER A 151 4.37 -6.46 13.94
C SER A 151 4.12 -7.01 15.33
N PHE A 152 5.15 -7.55 15.97
CA PHE A 152 5.11 -8.03 17.35
C PHE A 152 6.12 -7.29 18.22
N VAL A 153 5.66 -6.79 19.37
CA VAL A 153 6.49 -6.16 20.40
C VAL A 153 7.03 -7.26 21.33
N GLY A 154 7.96 -8.06 20.82
CA GLY A 154 8.56 -9.18 21.54
C GLY A 154 8.96 -10.31 20.62
N GLY A 155 10.16 -10.85 20.84
CA GLY A 155 10.69 -12.00 20.10
C GLY A 155 10.72 -13.27 20.93
N ASN A 156 11.14 -14.38 20.30
CA ASN A 156 11.35 -15.69 20.93
C ASN A 156 10.10 -16.23 21.66
N LYS A 157 8.91 -15.98 21.11
CA LYS A 157 7.63 -16.40 21.67
C LYS A 157 6.81 -17.16 20.64
N ARG A 158 6.09 -18.19 21.09
CA ARG A 158 5.05 -18.84 20.29
C ARG A 158 3.88 -17.88 20.08
N GLN A 159 3.40 -17.80 18.85
CA GLN A 159 2.22 -17.01 18.48
C GLN A 159 1.31 -17.85 17.60
N LYS A 160 0.01 -17.68 17.82
CA LYS A 160 -1.03 -18.21 16.95
C LYS A 160 -1.69 -17.07 16.23
N MET A 161 -1.53 -17.03 14.91
CA MET A 161 -2.22 -16.08 14.05
C MET A 161 -3.42 -16.76 13.42
N VAL A 162 -4.55 -16.06 13.38
CA VAL A 162 -5.81 -16.54 12.83
C VAL A 162 -6.25 -15.61 11.72
N PHE A 163 -6.48 -16.19 10.54
CA PHE A 163 -6.87 -15.51 9.31
C PHE A 163 -8.36 -15.71 9.07
N THR A 164 -9.08 -14.61 8.91
CA THR A 164 -10.53 -14.60 8.70
C THR A 164 -10.94 -13.71 7.54
N LYS A 165 -11.84 -14.22 6.71
CA LYS A 165 -12.49 -13.48 5.63
C LYS A 165 -13.88 -14.08 5.43
N SER A 166 -14.91 -13.25 5.27
CA SER A 166 -16.28 -13.73 5.01
C SER A 166 -16.31 -14.59 3.75
N GLY A 167 -16.99 -15.73 3.82
CA GLY A 167 -17.06 -16.72 2.74
C GLY A 167 -15.84 -17.64 2.63
N TYR A 168 -14.88 -17.55 3.54
CA TYR A 168 -13.68 -18.40 3.58
C TYR A 168 -13.52 -19.09 4.93
N ALA A 169 -13.14 -20.36 4.88
CA ALA A 169 -12.83 -21.14 6.07
C ALA A 169 -11.68 -20.46 6.82
N LYS A 170 -11.83 -20.37 8.14
CA LYS A 170 -10.81 -19.80 9.03
C LYS A 170 -9.54 -20.66 9.00
N VAL A 171 -8.39 -20.03 8.82
CA VAL A 171 -7.08 -20.69 8.87
C VAL A 171 -6.29 -20.18 10.08
N SER A 172 -5.61 -21.08 10.78
CA SER A 172 -4.71 -20.72 11.87
C SER A 172 -3.30 -21.21 11.58
N ILE A 173 -2.31 -20.39 11.91
CA ILE A 173 -0.90 -20.77 11.85
C ILE A 173 -0.26 -20.55 13.21
N ASP A 174 0.52 -21.53 13.65
CA ASP A 174 1.38 -21.43 14.81
C ASP A 174 2.81 -21.13 14.35
N THR A 175 3.45 -20.14 14.98
CA THR A 175 4.82 -19.75 14.66
C THR A 175 5.61 -19.44 15.92
N VAL A 176 6.94 -19.47 15.82
CA VAL A 176 7.85 -19.03 16.87
C VAL A 176 8.55 -17.77 16.38
N LEU A 177 8.24 -16.63 16.99
CA LEU A 177 8.86 -15.36 16.64
C LEU A 177 10.37 -15.41 16.88
N GLN A 178 11.14 -14.87 15.95
CA GLN A 178 12.60 -14.70 16.11
C GLN A 178 12.93 -13.55 17.07
N SER A 179 14.21 -13.20 17.19
CA SER A 179 14.63 -12.03 17.94
C SER A 179 14.16 -10.72 17.30
N LEU A 180 14.09 -9.65 18.10
CA LEU A 180 13.70 -8.31 17.64
C LEU A 180 14.61 -7.83 16.50
N GLY A 181 14.05 -7.02 15.59
CA GLY A 181 14.75 -6.50 14.42
C GLY A 181 14.82 -7.48 13.24
N ARG A 182 14.23 -8.68 13.38
CA ARG A 182 14.15 -9.67 12.30
C ARG A 182 12.84 -9.54 11.52
N ILE A 183 12.95 -9.82 10.22
CA ILE A 183 11.83 -10.01 9.31
C ILE A 183 11.73 -11.50 9.04
N MET A 184 10.57 -12.06 9.32
CA MET A 184 10.21 -13.45 9.07
C MET A 184 9.33 -13.49 7.82
N ASN A 185 9.78 -14.24 6.81
CA ASN A 185 9.01 -14.48 5.60
C ASN A 185 8.16 -15.74 5.80
N ALA A 186 6.85 -15.60 5.62
CA ALA A 186 5.91 -16.70 5.61
C ALA A 186 5.78 -17.26 4.19
N PRO A 187 5.54 -18.57 4.03
CA PRO A 187 5.02 -19.09 2.77
C PRO A 187 3.63 -18.51 2.47
N ASP A 188 3.19 -18.64 1.23
CA ASP A 188 1.83 -18.28 0.85
C ASP A 188 0.81 -19.08 1.67
N LEU A 189 -0.15 -18.38 2.28
CA LEU A 189 -1.27 -18.97 2.98
C LEU A 189 -2.44 -19.15 2.01
N LEU A 190 -2.92 -20.37 1.85
CA LEU A 190 -4.08 -20.67 1.01
C LEU A 190 -5.34 -20.72 1.89
N MET A 191 -6.38 -19.96 1.52
CA MET A 191 -7.69 -20.05 2.15
C MET A 191 -8.70 -20.67 1.20
N GLN A 192 -9.47 -21.64 1.70
CA GLN A 192 -10.56 -22.28 0.96
C GLN A 192 -11.88 -21.54 1.24
N LYS A 193 -12.76 -21.44 0.23
CA LYS A 193 -14.12 -20.97 0.46
C LYS A 193 -14.86 -21.91 1.41
N GLU A 194 -15.74 -21.35 2.23
CA GLU A 194 -16.65 -22.19 3.02
C GLU A 194 -17.54 -22.97 2.04
N ALA A 195 -17.79 -24.24 2.33
CA ALA A 195 -18.76 -24.99 1.55
C ALA A 195 -20.09 -24.24 1.64
N SER A 196 -20.70 -23.90 0.50
CA SER A 196 -22.10 -23.47 0.54
C SER A 196 -22.88 -24.69 1.00
N ASP A 197 -23.45 -24.65 2.19
CA ASP A 197 -24.51 -25.59 2.54
C ASP A 197 -25.57 -25.45 1.45
N LYS A 198 -25.65 -26.45 0.58
CA LYS A 198 -26.73 -26.56 -0.40
C LYS A 198 -27.97 -26.89 0.44
N GLU A 199 -28.74 -25.86 0.74
CA GLU A 199 -30.12 -26.01 1.23
C GLU A 199 -31.04 -26.41 0.07
#